data_AF-A0A9N9WE89-F1
#
_entry.id   AF-A0A9N9WE89-F1
#
_cell.length_a   1.000
_cell.length_b   1.000
_cell.length_c   1.000
_cell.angle_alpha   90.00
_cell.angle_beta   90.00
_cell.angle_gamma   90.00
#
_symmetry.space_group_name_H-M   'P 1'
#
loop_
_entity.id
_entity.type
_entity.pdbx_description
1 polymer ?
#
loop_
_entity_poly.entity_id
_entity_poly.type
_entity_poly.pdbx_seq_one_letter_code
_entity_poly.pdbx_strand_id
1 'polypeptide(L)'
;MAWEYKSTKHIRDRETDINGYLRQRHKELTEPLLYVALFDTERNEAAKKGWREQELQKAEVTEREKEAEIDPLAPYLARMFGSGRGTGAPLTVKEATLVREQCINDFKAKQLARQNLVQERFDKLNSEYKAKRLWYLANQFILTPEKESAYFAASAELSFKVHTLEVRLTRHRDLSGPRFKILEDYLDKHPLLREYNRVKNYYSKYK
;
A
#
# COMPACT_ATOMS: atom_id res chain seq x y z
N MET A 1 32.80 76.21 -7.38
CA MET A 1 31.93 75.91 -8.54
C MET A 1 32.22 74.57 -9.24
N ALA A 2 33.31 74.39 -10.01
CA ALA A 2 33.49 73.16 -10.80
C ALA A 2 33.77 71.88 -9.96
N TRP A 3 34.50 72.01 -8.85
CA TRP A 3 34.84 70.88 -7.97
C TRP A 3 33.66 70.44 -7.10
N GLU A 4 32.87 71.39 -6.60
CA GLU A 4 31.62 71.11 -5.88
C GLU A 4 30.62 70.38 -6.77
N TYR A 5 30.49 70.79 -8.03
CA TYR A 5 29.65 70.11 -9.01
C TYR A 5 30.10 68.66 -9.27
N LYS A 6 31.42 68.42 -9.41
CA LYS A 6 31.95 67.04 -9.56
C LYS A 6 31.68 66.19 -8.33
N SER A 7 31.88 66.74 -7.13
CA SER A 7 31.66 66.02 -5.87
C SER A 7 30.18 65.68 -5.67
N THR A 8 29.28 66.65 -5.85
CA THR A 8 27.83 66.43 -5.75
C THR A 8 27.30 65.47 -6.81
N LYS A 9 27.83 65.53 -8.04
CA LYS A 9 27.49 64.55 -9.08
C LYS A 9 27.92 63.14 -8.66
N HIS A 10 29.16 62.97 -8.18
CA HIS A 10 29.63 61.66 -7.74
C HIS A 10 28.81 61.11 -6.56
N ILE A 11 28.39 61.96 -5.62
CA ILE A 11 27.50 61.54 -4.52
C ILE A 11 26.16 61.05 -5.08
N ARG A 12 25.53 61.79 -5.99
CA ARG A 12 24.25 61.40 -6.61
C ARG A 12 24.36 60.13 -7.44
N ASP A 13 25.46 59.96 -8.17
CA ASP A 13 25.71 58.74 -8.94
C ASP A 13 25.80 57.54 -7.97
N ARG A 14 26.50 57.69 -6.84
CA ARG A 14 26.59 56.64 -5.80
C ARG A 14 25.26 56.37 -5.10
N GLU A 15 24.47 57.39 -4.80
CA GLU A 15 23.12 57.24 -4.25
C GLU A 15 22.21 56.47 -5.21
N THR A 16 22.37 56.71 -6.52
CA THR A 16 21.62 56.00 -7.56
C THR A 16 22.00 54.52 -7.62
N ASP A 17 23.30 54.21 -7.57
CA ASP A 17 23.80 52.83 -7.52
C ASP A 17 23.31 52.08 -6.28
N ILE A 18 23.40 52.70 -5.11
CA ILE A 18 22.95 52.11 -3.84
C ILE A 18 21.44 51.84 -3.88
N ASN A 19 20.65 52.79 -4.37
CA ASN A 19 19.21 52.60 -4.52
C ASN A 19 18.88 51.48 -5.52
N GLY A 20 19.65 51.34 -6.60
CA GLY A 20 19.53 50.23 -7.54
C GLY A 20 19.77 48.88 -6.86
N TYR A 21 20.86 48.76 -6.12
CA TYR A 21 21.21 47.55 -5.38
C TYR A 21 20.15 47.17 -4.33
N LEU A 22 19.68 48.15 -3.54
CA LEU A 22 18.67 47.91 -2.52
C LEU A 22 17.34 47.44 -3.12
N ARG A 23 16.93 48.00 -4.27
CA ARG A 23 15.73 47.55 -4.98
C ARG A 23 15.86 46.12 -5.49
N GLN A 24 17.02 45.76 -6.03
CA GLN A 24 17.27 44.39 -6.48
C GLN A 24 17.23 43.41 -5.30
N ARG A 25 17.91 43.73 -4.21
CA ARG A 25 17.91 42.90 -2.99
C ARG A 25 16.52 42.75 -2.39
N HIS A 26 15.71 43.82 -2.43
CA HIS A 26 14.32 43.75 -1.97
C HIS A 26 13.50 42.76 -2.80
N LYS A 27 13.61 42.81 -4.14
CA LYS A 27 12.95 41.84 -5.03
C LYS A 27 13.39 40.41 -4.79
N GLU A 28 14.69 40.17 -4.61
CA GLU A 28 15.23 38.83 -4.32
C GLU A 28 14.69 38.25 -3.02
N LEU A 29 14.40 39.10 -2.02
CA LEU A 29 13.85 38.68 -0.72
C LEU A 29 12.33 38.49 -0.74
N THR A 30 11.58 39.31 -1.49
CA THR A 30 10.11 39.25 -1.54
C THR A 30 9.60 38.27 -2.58
N GLU A 31 10.33 38.09 -3.68
CA GLU A 31 9.94 37.27 -4.83
C GLU A 31 11.10 36.35 -5.26
N PRO A 32 11.52 35.40 -4.40
CA PRO A 32 12.59 34.48 -4.74
C PRO A 32 12.17 33.57 -5.90
N LEU A 33 12.84 33.73 -7.04
CA LEU A 33 12.67 32.87 -8.21
C LEU A 33 13.72 31.74 -8.16
N LEU A 34 13.26 30.50 -8.20
CA LEU A 34 14.14 29.34 -8.32
C LEU A 34 14.69 29.23 -9.74
N TYR A 35 16.02 29.15 -9.89
CA TYR A 35 16.67 28.95 -11.20
C TYR A 35 16.37 27.57 -11.80
N VAL A 36 16.08 26.58 -10.95
CA VAL A 36 15.59 25.26 -11.32
C VAL A 36 14.42 24.92 -10.41
N ALA A 37 13.27 24.58 -11.00
CA ALA A 37 12.11 24.18 -10.22
C ALA A 37 12.43 22.90 -9.43
N LEU A 38 11.97 22.82 -8.18
CA LEU A 38 12.16 21.64 -7.32
C LEU A 38 11.64 20.35 -7.96
N PHE A 39 10.62 20.46 -8.82
CA PHE A 39 9.97 19.37 -9.53
C PHE A 39 10.46 19.18 -10.98
N ASP A 40 11.49 19.92 -11.40
CA ASP A 40 12.15 19.69 -12.70
C ASP A 40 13.01 18.43 -12.58
N THR A 41 12.40 17.31 -12.93
CA THR A 41 13.01 15.98 -12.86
C THR A 41 14.18 15.82 -13.81
N GLU A 42 14.34 16.68 -14.83
CA GLU A 42 15.46 16.56 -15.76
C GLU A 42 16.75 17.17 -15.20
N ARG A 43 16.65 18.34 -14.58
CA ARG A 43 17.82 19.11 -14.09
C ARG A 43 18.21 18.83 -12.64
N ASN A 44 17.32 18.25 -11.82
CA ASN A 44 17.60 18.00 -10.41
C ASN A 44 18.21 16.61 -10.15
N GLU A 45 19.54 16.49 -10.33
CA GLU A 45 20.25 15.22 -10.13
C GLU A 45 20.18 14.67 -8.69
N ALA A 46 20.10 15.55 -7.70
CA ALA A 46 19.96 15.16 -6.29
C ALA A 46 18.62 14.46 -6.02
N ALA A 47 17.52 14.98 -6.59
CA ALA A 47 16.21 14.33 -6.52
C ALA A 47 16.19 12.98 -7.24
N LYS A 48 16.81 12.89 -8.43
CA LYS A 48 16.99 11.62 -9.17
C LYS A 48 17.76 10.58 -8.36
N LYS A 49 18.76 10.99 -7.57
CA LYS A 49 19.53 10.08 -6.73
C LYS A 49 18.68 9.55 -5.57
N GLY A 50 17.97 10.43 -4.86
CA GLY A 50 17.08 10.04 -3.76
C GLY A 50 15.94 9.12 -4.20
N TRP A 51 15.35 9.35 -5.39
CA TRP A 51 14.31 8.47 -5.92
C TRP A 51 14.84 7.08 -6.29
N ARG A 52 16.02 7.03 -6.94
CA ARG A 52 16.69 5.75 -7.25
C ARG A 52 17.06 4.97 -6.00
N GLU A 53 17.56 5.63 -4.96
CA GLU A 53 17.86 4.98 -3.66
C GLU A 53 16.58 4.44 -2.99
N GLN A 54 15.47 5.18 -3.03
CA GLN A 54 14.19 4.69 -2.51
C GLN A 54 13.61 3.52 -3.33
N GLU A 55 13.72 3.56 -4.65
CA GLU A 55 13.32 2.43 -5.50
C GLU A 55 14.20 1.21 -5.27
N LEU A 56 15.52 1.38 -5.15
CA LEU A 56 16.46 0.32 -4.81
C LEU A 56 16.15 -0.30 -3.45
N GLN A 57 15.88 0.51 -2.42
CA GLN A 57 15.51 -0.01 -1.10
C GLN A 57 14.17 -0.76 -1.12
N LYS A 58 13.17 -0.25 -1.84
CA LYS A 58 11.88 -0.95 -2.01
C LYS A 58 12.05 -2.25 -2.78
N ALA A 59 12.86 -2.26 -3.84
CA ALA A 59 13.17 -3.46 -4.60
C ALA A 59 13.92 -4.48 -3.74
N GLU A 60 14.91 -4.06 -2.95
CA GLU A 60 15.67 -4.93 -2.05
C GLU A 60 14.79 -5.55 -0.95
N VAL A 61 13.88 -4.78 -0.34
CA VAL A 61 12.89 -5.34 0.61
C VAL A 61 11.98 -6.34 -0.08
N THR A 62 11.51 -6.02 -1.29
CA THR A 62 10.64 -6.90 -2.07
C THR A 62 11.35 -8.20 -2.49
N GLU A 63 12.63 -8.14 -2.86
CA GLU A 63 13.44 -9.30 -3.18
C GLU A 63 13.75 -10.14 -1.93
N ARG A 64 14.10 -9.52 -0.80
CA ARG A 64 14.24 -10.24 0.50
C ARG A 64 12.95 -10.93 0.93
N GLU A 65 11.79 -10.33 0.68
CA GLU A 65 10.47 -10.93 0.92
C GLU A 65 10.14 -12.08 -0.05
N LYS A 66 10.70 -12.08 -1.26
CA LYS A 66 10.58 -13.17 -2.24
C LYS A 66 11.58 -14.31 -2.00
N GLU A 67 12.80 -13.99 -1.54
CA GLU A 67 13.90 -14.93 -1.33
C GLU A 67 13.75 -15.75 -0.05
N ALA A 68 13.08 -15.21 0.98
CA ALA A 68 12.69 -16.01 2.12
C ALA A 68 11.45 -16.84 1.73
N GLU A 69 11.64 -18.13 1.44
CA GLU A 69 10.54 -19.10 1.51
C GLU A 69 9.92 -19.01 2.92
N ILE A 70 8.84 -18.24 3.06
CA ILE A 70 8.18 -18.04 4.35
C ILE A 70 7.60 -19.38 4.76
N ASP A 71 8.28 -20.08 5.65
CA ASP A 71 7.77 -21.30 6.28
C ASP A 71 6.46 -20.94 7.04
N PRO A 72 5.29 -21.44 6.59
CA PRO A 72 4.03 -21.22 7.27
C PRO A 72 4.03 -21.73 8.72
N LEU A 73 4.87 -22.72 9.07
CA LEU A 73 4.93 -23.33 10.40
C LEU A 73 5.86 -22.60 11.38
N ALA A 74 6.85 -21.85 10.89
CA ALA A 74 7.82 -21.12 11.71
C ALA A 74 7.21 -20.34 12.90
N PRO A 75 6.14 -19.52 12.75
CA PRO A 75 5.56 -18.79 13.89
C PRO A 75 4.93 -19.70 14.95
N TYR A 76 4.37 -20.85 14.56
CA TYR A 76 3.75 -21.80 15.49
C TYR A 76 4.82 -22.56 16.27
N LEU A 77 5.89 -22.96 15.58
CA LEU A 77 7.05 -23.63 16.19
C LEU A 77 7.75 -22.70 17.19
N ALA A 78 7.99 -21.45 16.81
CA ALA A 78 8.58 -20.44 17.69
C ALA A 78 7.73 -20.20 18.94
N ARG A 79 6.40 -20.15 18.80
CA ARG A 79 5.47 -19.96 19.93
C ARG A 79 5.44 -21.15 20.89
N MET A 80 5.48 -22.37 20.38
CA MET A 80 5.35 -23.57 21.21
C MET A 80 6.67 -24.05 21.80
N PHE A 81 7.79 -23.81 21.12
CA PHE A 81 9.07 -24.43 21.43
C PHE A 81 10.26 -23.45 21.51
N GLY A 82 10.03 -22.15 21.30
CA GLY A 82 11.09 -21.14 21.22
C GLY A 82 11.83 -21.13 19.88
N SER A 83 12.68 -20.12 19.66
CA SER A 83 13.34 -19.84 18.38
C SER A 83 14.49 -20.80 17.98
N GLY A 84 14.53 -22.03 18.53
CA GLY A 84 15.65 -22.97 18.35
C GLY A 84 15.24 -24.41 17.97
N ARG A 85 13.97 -24.81 18.11
CA ARG A 85 13.49 -26.13 17.67
C ARG A 85 13.06 -26.08 16.20
N GLY A 86 14.03 -25.85 15.32
CA GLY A 86 13.79 -25.64 13.88
C GLY A 86 14.13 -26.83 12.97
N THR A 87 15.08 -27.70 13.33
CA THR A 87 15.68 -28.58 12.29
C THR A 87 16.19 -29.94 12.76
N GLY A 88 16.17 -30.27 14.06
CA GLY A 88 16.89 -31.46 14.57
C GLY A 88 16.06 -32.56 15.24
N ALA A 89 14.99 -32.22 15.96
CA ALA A 89 14.23 -33.18 16.77
C ALA A 89 12.84 -33.43 16.18
N PRO A 90 12.42 -34.69 15.97
CA PRO A 90 11.07 -34.99 15.51
C PRO A 90 10.04 -34.54 16.56
N LEU A 91 8.96 -33.91 16.10
CA LEU A 91 7.82 -33.60 16.94
C LEU A 91 7.11 -34.89 17.33
N THR A 92 6.59 -34.93 18.56
CA THR A 92 5.66 -35.99 18.97
C THR A 92 4.40 -35.90 18.13
N VAL A 93 3.71 -37.02 17.87
CA VAL A 93 2.46 -37.02 17.08
C VAL A 93 1.44 -36.00 17.62
N LYS A 94 1.31 -35.88 18.95
CA LYS A 94 0.42 -34.90 19.62
C LYS A 94 0.84 -33.43 19.41
N GLU A 95 2.13 -33.18 19.29
CA GLU A 95 2.66 -31.84 19.04
C GLU A 95 2.47 -31.46 17.57
N ALA A 96 2.75 -32.41 16.66
CA ALA A 96 2.53 -32.27 15.23
C ALA A 96 1.03 -32.07 14.90
N THR A 97 0.11 -32.78 15.57
CA THR A 97 -1.34 -32.53 15.42
C THR A 97 -1.69 -31.10 15.79
N LEU A 98 -1.23 -30.64 16.96
CA LEU A 98 -1.57 -29.32 17.47
C LEU A 98 -1.05 -28.20 16.58
N VAL A 99 0.22 -28.28 16.16
CA VAL A 99 0.85 -27.30 15.25
C VAL A 99 0.09 -27.24 13.92
N ARG A 100 -0.24 -28.40 13.34
CA ARG A 100 -0.96 -28.46 12.07
C ARG A 100 -2.37 -27.88 12.18
N GLU A 101 -3.11 -28.27 13.22
CA GLU A 101 -4.47 -27.77 13.45
C GLU A 101 -4.50 -26.26 13.67
N GLN A 102 -3.57 -25.73 14.47
CA GLN A 102 -3.44 -24.28 14.66
C GLN A 102 -3.16 -23.57 13.34
N CYS A 103 -2.23 -24.08 12.52
CA CYS A 103 -1.92 -23.50 11.22
C CYS A 103 -3.14 -23.48 10.29
N ILE A 104 -3.88 -24.59 10.20
CA ILE A 104 -5.08 -24.71 9.37
C ILE A 104 -6.19 -23.79 9.88
N ASN A 105 -6.42 -23.74 11.18
CA ASN A 105 -7.48 -22.92 11.78
C ASN A 105 -7.19 -21.43 11.60
N ASP A 106 -5.95 -21.00 11.82
CA ASP A 106 -5.53 -19.61 11.62
C ASP A 106 -5.65 -19.21 10.14
N PHE A 107 -5.30 -20.10 9.20
CA PHE A 107 -5.50 -19.83 7.78
C PHE A 107 -6.99 -19.62 7.48
N LYS A 108 -7.87 -20.52 7.93
CA LYS A 108 -9.33 -20.40 7.73
C LYS A 108 -9.89 -19.13 8.35
N ALA A 109 -9.49 -18.82 9.59
CA ALA A 109 -9.92 -17.63 10.30
C ALA A 109 -9.48 -16.34 9.59
N LYS A 110 -8.24 -16.28 9.10
CA LYS A 110 -7.73 -15.15 8.31
C LYS A 110 -8.48 -14.98 6.99
N GLN A 111 -8.78 -16.06 6.29
CA GLN A 111 -9.54 -16.02 5.05
C GLN A 111 -10.97 -15.52 5.29
N LEU A 112 -11.62 -16.00 6.35
CA LEU A 112 -12.95 -15.55 6.75
C LEU A 112 -12.95 -14.06 7.15
N ALA A 113 -12.00 -13.63 7.99
CA ALA A 113 -11.87 -12.23 8.39
C ALA A 113 -11.63 -11.31 7.19
N ARG A 114 -10.79 -11.73 6.24
CA ARG A 114 -10.54 -10.99 4.99
C ARG A 114 -11.80 -10.88 4.13
N GLN A 115 -12.56 -11.97 4.00
CA GLN A 115 -13.82 -11.95 3.27
C GLN A 115 -14.81 -10.97 3.91
N ASN A 116 -15.01 -11.07 5.23
CA ASN A 116 -15.95 -10.23 5.97
C ASN A 116 -15.60 -8.74 5.85
N LEU A 117 -14.31 -8.38 5.96
CA LEU A 117 -13.87 -7.00 5.83
C LEU A 117 -14.18 -6.41 4.44
N VAL A 118 -13.99 -7.19 3.38
CA VAL A 118 -14.29 -6.73 2.01
C VAL A 118 -15.79 -6.69 1.79
N GLN A 119 -16.53 -7.68 2.31
CA GLN A 119 -17.98 -7.79 2.20
C GLN A 119 -18.68 -6.61 2.90
N GLU A 120 -18.29 -6.28 4.13
CA GLU A 120 -18.86 -5.14 4.87
C GLU A 120 -18.68 -3.82 4.11
N ARG A 121 -17.48 -3.60 3.55
CA ARG A 121 -17.20 -2.41 2.72
C ARG A 121 -18.02 -2.41 1.44
N PHE A 122 -18.19 -3.57 0.81
CA PHE A 122 -19.00 -3.72 -0.39
C PHE A 122 -20.46 -3.39 -0.09
N ASP A 123 -21.04 -3.98 0.95
CA ASP A 123 -22.43 -3.79 1.32
C ASP A 123 -22.72 -2.32 1.66
N LYS A 124 -21.82 -1.67 2.42
CA LYS A 124 -21.90 -0.24 2.70
C LYS A 124 -21.91 0.60 1.42
N LEU A 125 -20.88 0.51 0.59
CA LEU A 125 -20.79 1.34 -0.62
C LEU A 125 -21.86 1.01 -1.66
N ASN A 126 -22.26 -0.26 -1.77
CA ASN A 126 -23.32 -0.68 -2.68
C ASN A 126 -24.69 -0.17 -2.23
N SER A 127 -24.94 -0.11 -0.92
CA SER A 127 -26.15 0.50 -0.37
C SER A 127 -26.21 2.01 -0.66
N GLU A 128 -25.10 2.72 -0.46
CA GLU A 128 -24.97 4.15 -0.78
C GLU A 128 -25.16 4.41 -2.28
N TYR A 129 -24.58 3.56 -3.13
CA TYR A 129 -24.73 3.64 -4.58
C TYR A 129 -26.19 3.45 -5.02
N LYS A 130 -26.87 2.44 -4.48
CA LYS A 130 -28.29 2.21 -4.75
C LYS A 130 -29.16 3.38 -4.27
N ALA A 131 -28.89 3.93 -3.09
CA ALA A 131 -29.61 5.08 -2.56
C ALA A 131 -29.45 6.33 -3.44
N LYS A 132 -28.21 6.63 -3.87
CA LYS A 132 -27.94 7.75 -4.80
C LYS A 132 -28.64 7.56 -6.15
N ARG A 133 -28.65 6.33 -6.67
CA ARG A 133 -29.37 6.00 -7.91
C ARG A 133 -30.88 6.22 -7.78
N LEU A 134 -31.48 5.80 -6.67
CA LEU A 134 -32.90 6.03 -6.40
C LEU A 134 -33.21 7.52 -6.25
N TRP A 135 -32.36 8.27 -5.56
CA TRP A 135 -32.49 9.71 -5.43
C TRP A 135 -32.48 10.41 -6.79
N TYR A 136 -31.57 10.03 -7.69
CA TYR A 136 -31.52 10.59 -9.03
C TYR A 136 -32.79 10.31 -9.83
N LEU A 137 -33.29 9.07 -9.81
CA LEU A 137 -34.54 8.71 -10.49
C LEU A 137 -35.73 9.55 -10.00
N ALA A 138 -35.77 9.90 -8.72
CA ALA A 138 -36.83 10.74 -8.15
C ALA A 138 -36.68 12.23 -8.50
N ASN A 139 -35.46 12.74 -8.69
CA ASN A 139 -35.18 14.18 -8.81
C ASN A 139 -34.74 14.62 -10.22
N GLN A 140 -34.60 13.70 -11.17
CA GLN A 140 -34.04 13.98 -12.51
C GLN A 140 -34.73 15.15 -13.24
N PHE A 141 -36.04 15.30 -13.08
CA PHE A 141 -36.81 16.34 -13.77
C PHE A 141 -36.67 17.74 -13.14
N ILE A 142 -36.10 17.83 -11.94
CA ILE A 142 -36.00 19.07 -11.15
C ILE A 142 -34.52 19.51 -11.04
N LEU A 143 -33.60 18.73 -11.63
CA LEU A 143 -32.17 18.94 -11.49
C LEU A 143 -31.63 19.92 -12.54
N THR A 144 -30.73 20.82 -12.12
CA THR A 144 -30.01 21.67 -13.07
C THR A 144 -28.89 20.90 -13.75
N PRO A 145 -28.47 21.27 -14.97
CA PRO A 145 -27.39 20.58 -15.69
C PRO A 145 -26.06 20.51 -14.91
N GLU A 146 -25.75 21.55 -14.13
CA GLU A 146 -24.57 21.59 -13.26
C GLU A 146 -24.65 20.55 -12.13
N LYS A 147 -25.81 20.43 -11.47
CA LYS A 147 -26.03 19.44 -10.40
C LYS A 147 -26.07 18.03 -10.95
N GLU A 148 -26.59 17.86 -12.16
CA GLU A 148 -26.62 16.58 -12.88
C GLU A 148 -25.22 16.10 -13.24
N SER A 149 -24.36 16.98 -13.79
CA SER A 149 -22.98 16.62 -14.10
C SER A 149 -22.17 16.25 -12.84
N ALA A 150 -22.36 17.00 -11.74
CA ALA A 150 -21.75 16.68 -10.45
C ALA A 150 -22.22 15.32 -9.90
N TYR A 151 -23.52 15.01 -10.04
CA TYR A 151 -24.06 13.69 -9.68
C TYR A 151 -23.39 12.58 -10.49
N PHE A 152 -23.27 12.71 -11.81
CA PHE A 152 -22.66 11.68 -12.65
C PHE A 152 -21.20 11.45 -12.31
N ALA A 153 -20.42 12.51 -12.06
CA ALA A 153 -19.04 12.38 -11.62
C ALA A 153 -18.92 11.59 -10.30
N ALA A 154 -19.71 11.95 -9.29
CA ALA A 154 -19.71 11.25 -8.01
C ALA A 154 -20.26 9.82 -8.10
N SER A 155 -21.24 9.57 -8.97
CA SER A 155 -21.83 8.26 -9.21
C SER A 155 -20.85 7.34 -9.93
N ALA A 156 -20.07 7.86 -10.89
CA ALA A 156 -19.04 7.11 -11.59
C ALA A 156 -17.90 6.69 -10.65
N GLU A 157 -17.47 7.58 -9.76
CA GLU A 157 -16.46 7.24 -8.75
C GLU A 157 -16.96 6.15 -7.80
N LEU A 158 -18.20 6.27 -7.33
CA LEU A 158 -18.80 5.31 -6.41
C LEU A 158 -19.03 3.95 -7.07
N SER A 159 -19.51 3.91 -8.33
CA SER A 159 -19.71 2.67 -9.08
C SER A 159 -18.38 1.95 -9.32
N PHE A 160 -17.31 2.69 -9.64
CA PHE A 160 -15.96 2.14 -9.78
C PHE A 160 -15.47 1.48 -8.48
N LYS A 161 -15.69 2.14 -7.34
CA LYS A 161 -15.33 1.59 -6.01
C LYS A 161 -16.12 0.32 -5.69
N VAL A 162 -17.42 0.30 -5.93
CA VAL A 162 -18.28 -0.89 -5.73
C VAL A 162 -17.81 -2.05 -6.62
N HIS A 163 -17.57 -1.79 -7.90
CA HIS A 163 -17.09 -2.81 -8.84
C HIS A 163 -15.71 -3.36 -8.45
N THR A 164 -14.80 -2.50 -7.99
CA THR A 164 -13.49 -2.95 -7.50
C THR A 164 -13.61 -3.92 -6.31
N LEU A 165 -14.56 -3.68 -5.40
CA LEU A 165 -14.81 -4.56 -4.26
C LEU A 165 -15.46 -5.89 -4.69
N GLU A 166 -16.37 -5.85 -5.66
CA GLU A 166 -16.98 -7.04 -6.26
C GLU A 166 -15.92 -7.96 -6.91
N VAL A 167 -15.00 -7.38 -7.70
CA VAL A 167 -13.87 -8.11 -8.28
C VAL A 167 -12.98 -8.71 -7.19
N ARG A 168 -12.74 -7.99 -6.09
CA ARG A 168 -11.96 -8.50 -4.96
C ARG A 168 -12.64 -9.68 -4.26
N LEU A 169 -13.96 -9.64 -4.08
CA LEU A 169 -14.73 -10.75 -3.51
C LEU A 169 -14.69 -11.98 -4.41
N THR A 170 -14.90 -11.78 -5.72
CA THR A 170 -14.81 -12.85 -6.73
C THR A 170 -13.42 -13.49 -6.71
N ARG A 171 -12.35 -12.69 -6.77
CA ARG A 171 -10.98 -13.20 -6.66
C ARG A 171 -10.71 -13.92 -5.35
N HIS A 172 -11.26 -13.45 -4.22
CA HIS A 172 -11.11 -14.13 -2.94
C HIS A 172 -11.75 -15.51 -2.96
N ARG A 173 -12.99 -15.60 -3.45
CA ARG A 173 -13.71 -16.87 -3.63
C ARG A 173 -12.89 -17.83 -4.48
N ASP A 174 -12.42 -17.37 -5.64
CA ASP A 174 -11.76 -18.24 -6.63
C ASP A 174 -10.35 -18.67 -6.19
N LEU A 175 -9.61 -17.82 -5.46
CA LEU A 175 -8.23 -18.12 -5.02
C LEU A 175 -8.14 -18.76 -3.63
N SER A 176 -9.17 -18.65 -2.78
CA SER A 176 -9.14 -19.20 -1.42
C SER A 176 -8.94 -20.71 -1.39
N GLY A 177 -9.67 -21.44 -2.23
CA GLY A 177 -9.57 -22.90 -2.36
C GLY A 177 -8.18 -23.36 -2.84
N PRO A 178 -7.69 -22.87 -3.99
CA PRO A 178 -6.34 -23.19 -4.46
C PRO A 178 -5.24 -22.90 -3.44
N ARG A 179 -5.30 -21.76 -2.74
CA ARG A 179 -4.34 -21.42 -1.68
C ARG A 179 -4.39 -22.37 -0.49
N PHE A 180 -5.60 -22.78 -0.10
CA PHE A 180 -5.77 -23.78 0.96
C PHE A 180 -5.15 -25.12 0.56
N LYS A 181 -5.35 -25.57 -0.69
CA LYS A 181 -4.73 -26.80 -1.20
C LYS A 181 -3.20 -26.74 -1.17
N ILE A 182 -2.62 -25.62 -1.60
CA ILE A 182 -1.15 -25.42 -1.54
C ILE A 182 -0.63 -25.55 -0.11
N LEU A 183 -1.36 -24.98 0.87
CA LEU A 183 -1.01 -25.12 2.29
C LEU A 183 -1.14 -26.57 2.76
N GLU A 184 -2.21 -27.28 2.39
CA GLU A 184 -2.37 -28.69 2.75
C GLU A 184 -1.26 -29.57 2.16
N ASP A 185 -0.93 -29.38 0.88
CA ASP A 185 0.16 -30.08 0.19
C ASP A 185 1.52 -29.81 0.86
N TYR A 186 1.75 -28.57 1.29
CA TYR A 186 2.94 -28.20 2.06
C TYR A 186 3.01 -28.96 3.39
N LEU A 187 1.93 -28.94 4.17
CA LEU A 187 1.86 -29.62 5.48
C LEU A 187 1.96 -31.15 5.35
N ASP A 188 1.47 -31.73 4.26
CA ASP A 188 1.55 -33.17 3.99
C ASP A 188 2.97 -33.63 3.64
N LYS A 189 3.80 -32.75 3.06
CA LYS A 189 5.20 -33.02 2.71
C LYS A 189 6.20 -32.57 3.79
N HIS A 190 5.75 -31.80 4.78
CA HIS A 190 6.64 -31.17 5.75
C HIS A 190 7.39 -32.19 6.63
N PRO A 191 8.74 -32.12 6.73
CA PRO A 191 9.55 -33.10 7.47
C PRO A 191 9.14 -33.28 8.94
N LEU A 192 8.80 -32.17 9.63
CA LEU A 192 8.39 -32.20 11.05
C LEU A 192 7.01 -32.85 11.28
N LEU A 193 6.20 -33.01 10.24
CA LEU A 193 4.85 -33.59 10.32
C LEU A 193 4.80 -35.04 9.82
N ARG A 194 5.94 -35.65 9.50
CA ARG A 194 6.04 -37.00 8.92
C ARG A 194 5.30 -38.07 9.73
N GLU A 195 5.51 -38.11 11.04
CA GLU A 195 4.86 -39.11 11.91
C GLU A 195 3.34 -38.90 11.99
N TYR A 196 2.89 -37.64 12.05
CA TYR A 196 1.46 -37.33 11.97
C TYR A 196 0.85 -37.80 10.64
N ASN A 197 1.50 -37.48 9.51
CA ASN A 197 1.01 -37.84 8.19
C ASN A 197 0.98 -39.37 7.99
N ARG A 198 1.94 -40.10 8.56
CA ARG A 198 1.95 -41.57 8.58
C ARG A 198 0.72 -42.13 9.30
N VAL A 199 0.43 -41.62 10.49
CA VAL A 199 -0.73 -42.04 11.30
C VAL A 199 -2.05 -41.68 10.62
N LYS A 200 -2.17 -40.45 10.09
CA LYS A 200 -3.33 -40.01 9.29
C LYS A 200 -3.60 -40.94 8.11
N ASN A 201 -2.57 -41.28 7.34
CA ASN A 201 -2.70 -42.17 6.18
C ASN A 201 -3.06 -43.60 6.55
N TYR A 202 -2.62 -44.10 7.72
CA TYR A 202 -3.05 -45.39 8.23
C TYR A 202 -4.56 -45.40 8.48
N TYR A 203 -5.09 -44.45 9.24
CA TYR A 203 -6.52 -44.38 9.54
C TYR A 203 -7.39 -44.07 8.31
N SER A 204 -6.88 -43.33 7.34
CA SER A 204 -7.61 -43.06 6.09
C SER A 204 -7.80 -44.28 5.20
N LYS A 205 -7.00 -45.35 5.36
CA LYS A 205 -7.14 -46.60 4.58
C LYS A 205 -8.24 -47.52 5.09
N TYR A 206 -8.72 -47.30 6.31
CA TYR A 206 -9.76 -48.12 6.97
C TYR A 206 -11.10 -47.37 7.12
N LYS A 207 -11.25 -46.27 6.38
CA LYS A 207 -12.50 -45.53 6.18
C LYS A 207 -12.95 -45.69 4.75
#